data_AF-A0A2K6NCF6-F1
#
_entry.id   AF-A0A2K6NCF6-F1
#
_cell.length_a   1.000
_cell.length_b   1.000
_cell.length_c   1.000
_cell.angle_alpha   90.00
_cell.angle_beta   90.00
_cell.angle_gamma   90.00
#
_symmetry.space_group_name_H-M   'P 1'
#
loop_
_entity.id
_entity.type
_entity.pdbx_description
1 polymer ?
#
loop_
_entity_poly.entity_id
_entity_poly.type
_entity_poly.pdbx_seq_one_letter_code
_entity_poly.pdbx_strand_id
1 'polypeptide(L)'
;MSLLSSRAASVPGPSGSLCALLALLLLLTPPGPLSTGGPVAAALRELRCSCLQTTQGVQPQIISNLQVFDIGPQCSEVEVVASLKNGTEICLDPQAPFLKKVIQKILDGENKNN
;
A
#
# COMPACT_ATOMS: atom_id res chain seq x y z
N MET A 1 1.12 65.10 -10.84
CA MET A 1 1.30 63.85 -10.05
C MET A 1 2.24 62.98 -10.85
N SER A 2 3.54 63.06 -10.56
CA SER A 2 4.60 62.47 -11.40
C SER A 2 5.16 61.27 -10.65
N LEU A 3 4.92 60.05 -11.15
CA LEU A 3 5.34 58.82 -10.46
C LEU A 3 6.58 58.18 -11.10
N LEU A 4 7.60 58.10 -10.23
CA LEU A 4 8.60 57.04 -10.04
C LEU A 4 9.64 56.77 -11.14
N SER A 5 10.79 57.42 -10.94
CA SER A 5 12.11 56.78 -10.74
C SER A 5 12.13 55.24 -10.80
N SER A 6 12.76 54.68 -11.83
CA SER A 6 13.19 53.28 -11.86
C SER A 6 14.72 53.24 -11.78
N ARG A 7 15.23 52.88 -10.60
CA ARG A 7 16.64 52.52 -10.41
C ARG A 7 16.88 51.14 -11.00
N ALA A 8 17.84 51.03 -11.91
CA ALA A 8 18.42 49.74 -12.25
C ALA A 8 19.24 49.24 -11.06
N ALA A 9 18.82 48.11 -10.48
CA ALA A 9 19.56 47.43 -9.43
C ALA A 9 20.73 46.68 -10.06
N SER A 10 21.95 47.18 -9.84
CA SER A 10 23.18 46.43 -10.09
C SER A 10 23.32 45.35 -9.02
N VAL A 11 22.93 44.12 -9.34
CA VAL A 11 23.12 42.95 -8.47
C VAL A 11 24.60 42.54 -8.52
N PRO A 12 25.29 42.38 -7.37
CA PRO A 12 26.65 41.83 -7.35
C PRO A 12 26.59 40.36 -7.76
N GLY A 13 27.11 40.05 -8.95
CA GLY A 13 27.24 38.66 -9.39
C GLY A 13 28.34 37.92 -8.60
N PRO A 14 28.17 36.64 -8.28
CA PRO A 14 29.22 35.85 -7.64
C PRO A 14 30.45 35.76 -8.56
N SER A 15 31.65 35.82 -7.98
CA SER A 15 32.96 35.73 -8.65
C SER A 15 32.95 34.67 -9.75
N GLY A 16 33.32 35.04 -10.99
CA GLY A 16 33.17 34.21 -12.19
C GLY A 16 33.80 32.81 -12.11
N SER A 17 34.76 32.61 -11.19
CA SER A 17 35.33 31.30 -10.85
C SER A 17 34.28 30.32 -10.28
N LEU A 18 33.40 30.81 -9.40
CA LEU A 18 32.34 30.00 -8.79
C LEU A 18 31.27 29.63 -9.83
N CYS A 19 30.93 30.55 -10.74
CA CYS A 19 30.01 30.28 -11.84
C CYS A 19 30.58 29.24 -12.82
N ALA A 20 31.87 29.32 -13.14
CA ALA A 20 32.53 28.36 -14.01
C ALA A 20 32.57 26.95 -13.40
N LEU A 21 32.86 26.85 -12.09
CA LEU A 21 32.83 25.58 -11.35
C LEU A 21 31.42 24.97 -11.31
N LEU A 22 30.40 25.78 -11.03
CA LEU A 22 29.00 25.35 -11.05
C LEU A 22 28.58 24.83 -12.43
N ALA A 23 28.94 25.55 -13.49
CA ALA A 23 28.64 25.14 -14.86
C ALA A 23 29.32 23.82 -15.25
N LEU A 24 30.58 23.61 -14.83
CA LEU A 24 31.30 22.36 -15.09
C LEU A 24 30.67 21.17 -14.35
N LEU A 25 30.26 21.37 -13.08
CA LEU A 25 29.56 20.35 -12.29
C LEU A 25 28.23 19.91 -12.96
N LEU A 26 27.48 20.87 -13.52
CA LEU A 26 26.23 20.60 -14.26
C LEU A 26 26.46 19.81 -15.55
N LEU A 27 27.60 20.03 -16.24
CA LEU A 27 27.97 19.29 -17.46
C LEU A 27 28.42 17.85 -17.19
N LEU A 28 28.96 17.58 -15.99
CA LEU A 28 29.40 16.24 -15.59
C LEU A 28 28.24 15.35 -15.10
N THR A 29 27.06 15.91 -14.83
CA THR A 29 25.86 15.15 -14.48
C THR A 29 25.03 14.84 -15.74
N PRO A 30 24.92 13.56 -16.17
CA PRO A 30 24.01 13.18 -17.25
C PRO A 30 22.56 13.52 -16.85
N PRO A 31 21.72 14.01 -17.77
CA PRO A 31 20.29 14.15 -17.52
C PRO A 31 19.68 12.76 -17.36
N GLY A 32 19.58 12.29 -16.12
CA GLY A 32 18.88 11.07 -15.78
C GLY A 32 17.37 11.31 -15.85
N PRO A 33 16.57 10.37 -16.37
CA PRO A 33 15.12 10.48 -16.25
C PRO A 33 14.74 10.48 -14.77
N LEU A 34 13.89 11.41 -14.36
CA LEU A 34 13.17 11.35 -13.08
C LEU A 34 12.11 10.25 -13.19
N SER A 35 12.56 9.00 -13.26
CA SER A 35 11.67 7.87 -13.10
C SER A 35 11.48 7.68 -11.60
N THR A 36 10.28 7.98 -11.10
CA THR A 36 9.81 7.60 -9.76
C THR A 36 9.60 6.08 -9.71
N GLY A 37 10.67 5.33 -9.96
CA GLY A 37 10.76 3.90 -9.74
C GLY A 37 11.69 3.71 -8.56
N GLY A 38 11.16 3.91 -7.35
CA GLY A 38 11.83 3.39 -6.16
C GLY A 38 12.09 1.89 -6.36
N PRO A 39 13.13 1.31 -5.73
CA PRO A 39 13.31 -0.12 -5.81
C PRO A 39 12.01 -0.74 -5.35
N VAL A 40 11.30 -1.40 -6.28
CA VAL A 40 10.48 -2.54 -5.92
C VAL A 40 11.49 -3.52 -5.38
N ALA A 41 11.82 -3.36 -4.09
CA ALA A 41 12.11 -4.50 -3.28
C ALA A 41 10.88 -5.35 -3.50
N ALA A 42 10.96 -6.27 -4.46
CA ALA A 42 10.29 -7.54 -4.37
C ALA A 42 10.74 -8.04 -3.02
N ALA A 43 10.02 -7.60 -1.99
CA ALA A 43 10.15 -8.16 -0.68
C ALA A 43 9.91 -9.62 -1.00
N LEU A 44 10.97 -10.42 -0.93
CA LEU A 44 10.88 -11.84 -0.67
C LEU A 44 10.23 -11.97 0.71
N ARG A 45 8.97 -11.51 0.79
CA ARG A 45 8.00 -12.03 1.72
C ARG A 45 8.00 -13.50 1.36
N GLU A 46 8.44 -14.29 2.34
CA GLU A 46 8.54 -15.73 2.23
C GLU A 46 7.26 -16.24 1.55
N LEU A 47 7.39 -17.20 0.63
CA LEU A 47 6.31 -17.82 -0.16
C LEU A 47 5.36 -18.64 0.73
N ARG A 48 4.95 -18.07 1.86
CA ARG A 48 4.19 -18.70 2.93
C ARG A 48 2.85 -18.01 3.02
N CYS A 49 1.83 -18.86 3.07
CA CYS A 49 0.48 -18.46 3.39
C CYS A 49 0.42 -17.83 4.78
N SER A 50 -0.44 -16.84 4.97
CA SER A 50 -0.61 -16.17 6.25
C SER A 50 -1.25 -17.11 7.28
N CYS A 51 -2.06 -18.06 6.81
CA CYS A 51 -2.72 -19.10 7.57
C CYS A 51 -1.89 -20.37 7.61
N LEU A 52 -1.37 -20.71 8.80
CA LEU A 52 -0.71 -21.99 9.05
C LEU A 52 -1.67 -23.08 9.54
N GLN A 53 -2.79 -22.66 10.13
CA GLN A 53 -3.83 -23.54 10.67
C GLN A 53 -5.21 -22.94 10.43
N THR A 54 -6.15 -23.80 10.09
CA THR A 54 -7.55 -23.43 9.86
C THR A 54 -8.45 -23.90 10.99
N THR A 55 -9.46 -23.10 11.32
CA THR A 55 -10.50 -23.43 12.29
C THR A 55 -11.67 -24.11 11.58
N GLN A 56 -12.12 -25.23 12.12
CA GLN A 56 -13.17 -26.08 11.53
C GLN A 56 -14.61 -25.61 11.84
N GLY A 57 -14.77 -24.51 12.58
CA GLY A 57 -16.10 -24.00 12.92
C GLY A 57 -16.06 -22.66 13.64
N VAL A 58 -17.03 -21.80 13.33
CA VAL A 58 -17.19 -20.49 13.95
C VAL A 58 -18.68 -20.09 13.92
N GLN A 59 -19.14 -19.40 14.96
CA GLN A 59 -20.49 -18.87 15.00
C GLN A 59 -20.57 -17.57 14.19
N PRO A 60 -21.50 -17.43 13.23
CA PRO A 60 -21.58 -16.22 12.40
C PRO A 60 -21.80 -14.93 13.20
N GLN A 61 -22.51 -15.00 14.33
CA GLN A 61 -22.86 -13.80 15.11
C GLN A 61 -21.67 -13.13 15.79
N ILE A 62 -20.55 -13.86 15.96
CA ILE A 62 -19.34 -13.32 16.59
C ILE A 62 -18.32 -12.83 15.56
N ILE A 63 -18.55 -13.06 14.27
CA ILE A 63 -17.71 -12.52 13.20
C ILE A 63 -18.07 -11.05 12.99
N SER A 64 -17.05 -10.21 12.90
CA SER A 64 -17.17 -8.78 12.59
C SER A 64 -16.78 -8.47 11.15
N ASN A 65 -15.83 -9.21 10.58
CA ASN A 65 -15.38 -9.01 9.21
C ASN A 65 -14.88 -10.34 8.60
N LEU A 66 -14.98 -10.48 7.28
CA LEU A 66 -14.47 -11.60 6.52
C LEU A 66 -13.57 -11.09 5.39
N GLN A 67 -12.34 -11.60 5.33
CA GLN A 67 -11.38 -11.29 4.27
C GLN A 67 -11.07 -12.57 3.49
N VAL A 68 -11.04 -12.46 2.17
CA VAL A 68 -10.70 -13.55 1.26
C VAL A 68 -9.49 -13.13 0.46
N PHE A 69 -8.47 -13.98 0.47
CA PHE A 69 -7.23 -13.79 -0.29
C PHE A 69 -7.17 -14.86 -1.38
N ASP A 70 -7.14 -14.41 -2.62
CA ASP A 70 -7.00 -15.30 -3.77
C ASP A 70 -5.59 -15.86 -3.92
N ILE A 71 -5.46 -16.89 -4.74
CA ILE A 71 -4.17 -17.49 -5.10
C ILE A 71 -3.25 -16.41 -5.68
N GLY A 72 -2.04 -16.32 -5.14
CA GLY A 72 -1.08 -15.29 -5.50
C GLY A 72 0.37 -15.77 -5.51
N PRO A 73 1.31 -14.88 -5.87
CA PRO A 73 2.73 -15.21 -5.89
C PRO A 73 3.31 -15.48 -4.48
N GLN A 74 2.54 -15.27 -3.42
CA GLN A 74 2.93 -15.42 -2.02
C GLN A 74 2.34 -16.67 -1.37
N CYS A 75 1.16 -17.12 -1.84
CA CYS A 75 0.46 -18.30 -1.34
C CYS A 75 -0.29 -18.94 -2.52
N SER A 76 -0.08 -20.25 -2.71
CA SER A 76 -0.70 -21.02 -3.80
C SER A 76 -2.14 -21.47 -3.50
N GLU A 77 -2.64 -21.15 -2.32
CA GLU A 77 -3.97 -21.53 -1.84
C GLU A 77 -4.82 -20.29 -1.57
N VAL A 78 -6.14 -20.47 -1.60
CA VAL A 78 -7.08 -19.42 -1.18
C VAL A 78 -7.10 -19.38 0.34
N GLU A 79 -7.02 -18.19 0.91
CA GLU A 79 -7.09 -18.01 2.37
C GLU A 79 -8.35 -17.24 2.75
N VAL A 80 -9.01 -17.66 3.82
CA VAL A 80 -10.17 -16.97 4.38
C VAL A 80 -9.87 -16.61 5.82
N VAL A 81 -9.81 -15.31 6.12
CA VAL A 81 -9.53 -14.79 7.46
C VAL A 81 -10.79 -14.13 8.00
N ALA A 82 -11.26 -14.59 9.14
CA ALA A 82 -12.36 -13.98 9.87
C ALA A 82 -11.84 -13.18 11.05
N SER A 83 -12.20 -11.90 11.09
CA SER A 83 -12.03 -11.09 12.30
C SER A 83 -13.26 -11.27 13.17
N LEU A 84 -13.05 -11.56 14.45
CA LEU A 84 -14.10 -11.70 15.44
C LEU A 84 -14.36 -10.36 16.14
N LYS A 85 -15.54 -10.21 16.75
CA LYS A 85 -15.95 -8.99 17.49
C LYS A 85 -15.04 -8.67 18.68
N ASN A 86 -14.34 -9.66 19.23
CA ASN A 86 -13.36 -9.46 20.29
C ASN A 86 -11.97 -9.01 19.76
N GLY A 87 -11.82 -8.80 18.45
CA GLY A 87 -10.57 -8.42 17.79
C GLY A 87 -9.64 -9.59 17.46
N THR A 88 -10.01 -10.82 17.76
CA THR A 88 -9.22 -12.00 17.38
C THR A 88 -9.39 -12.31 15.90
N GLU A 89 -8.31 -12.67 15.22
CA GLU A 89 -8.32 -13.16 13.85
C GLU A 89 -8.16 -14.67 13.83
N ILE A 90 -8.98 -15.34 13.02
CA ILE A 90 -8.91 -16.78 12.81
C ILE A 90 -8.94 -17.07 11.31
N CYS A 91 -8.20 -18.09 10.90
CA CYS A 91 -8.28 -18.62 9.55
C CYS A 91 -9.39 -19.68 9.47
N LEU A 92 -10.14 -19.68 8.37
CA LEU A 92 -11.18 -20.65 8.05
C LEU A 92 -10.77 -21.44 6.81
N ASP A 93 -11.15 -22.71 6.76
CA ASP A 93 -10.86 -23.58 5.63
C ASP A 93 -11.81 -23.26 4.45
N PRO A 94 -11.30 -22.81 3.28
CA PRO A 94 -12.12 -22.49 2.11
C PRO A 94 -12.87 -23.71 1.54
N GLN A 95 -12.40 -24.93 1.79
CA GLN A 95 -13.03 -26.17 1.33
C GLN A 95 -14.07 -26.70 2.32
N ALA A 96 -14.16 -26.12 3.52
CA ALA A 96 -15.03 -26.64 4.55
C ALA A 96 -16.52 -26.37 4.25
N PRO A 97 -17.40 -27.39 4.30
CA PRO A 97 -18.82 -27.24 3.97
C PRO A 97 -19.58 -26.24 4.85
N PHE A 98 -19.12 -26.01 6.08
CA PHE A 98 -19.76 -25.08 7.00
C PHE A 98 -19.53 -23.62 6.60
N LEU A 99 -18.42 -23.31 5.92
CA LEU A 99 -18.02 -21.93 5.61
C LEU A 99 -19.07 -21.23 4.75
N LYS A 100 -19.60 -21.92 3.74
CA LYS A 100 -20.70 -21.41 2.90
C LYS A 100 -21.92 -21.00 3.73
N LYS A 101 -22.28 -21.79 4.74
CA LYS A 101 -23.42 -21.47 5.63
C LYS A 101 -23.13 -20.26 6.52
N VAL A 102 -21.87 -20.11 6.95
CA VAL A 102 -21.44 -18.96 7.74
C VAL A 102 -21.53 -17.68 6.92
N ILE A 103 -20.96 -17.68 5.72
CA ILE A 103 -20.98 -16.54 4.79
C ILE A 103 -22.42 -16.13 4.49
N GLN A 104 -23.28 -17.09 4.13
CA GLN A 104 -24.69 -16.82 3.85
C GLN A 104 -25.37 -16.11 5.02
N LYS A 105 -25.18 -16.59 6.25
CA LYS A 105 -25.77 -15.98 7.45
C LYS A 105 -25.24 -14.58 7.76
N ILE A 106 -23.98 -14.29 7.44
CA ILE A 106 -23.41 -12.94 7.59
C ILE A 106 -24.12 -12.00 6.61
N LEU A 107 -24.17 -12.37 5.33
CA LEU A 107 -24.80 -11.58 4.27
C LEU A 107 -26.31 -11.37 4.51
N ASP A 108 -27.02 -12.40 4.97
CA ASP A 108 -28.45 -12.28 5.31
C ASP A 108 -28.68 -11.36 6.51
N GLY A 109 -27.72 -11.34 7.46
CA GLY A 109 -27.75 -10.45 8.62
C GLY A 109 -27.54 -8.98 8.25
N GLU A 110 -26.63 -8.71 7.30
CA GLU A 110 -26.31 -7.37 6.76
C GLU A 110 -27.42 -6.77 5.89
N ASN A 111 -28.30 -7.60 5.32
CA ASN A 111 -29.46 -7.10 4.58
C ASN A 111 -30.63 -6.71 5.50
N LYS A 112 -30.62 -7.12 6.77
CA LYS A 112 -31.74 -6.92 7.70
C LYS A 112 -31.58 -5.67 8.58
N ASN A 113 -30.38 -5.13 8.65
CA ASN A 113 -30.01 -3.93 9.41
C ASN A 113 -29.83 -2.69 8.50
N ASN A 114 -30.21 -2.79 7.23
CA ASN A 114 -30.29 -1.69 6.26
C ASN A 114 -31.74 -1.32 5.92
#